data_AF-A0A5D0V8P1-F1
#
_entry.id   AF-A0A5D0V8P1-F1
#
_cell.length_a   1.000
_cell.length_b   1.000
_cell.length_c   1.000
_cell.angle_alpha   90.00
_cell.angle_beta   90.00
_cell.angle_gamma   90.00
#
_symmetry.space_group_name_H-M   'P 1'
#
loop_
_entity.id
_entity.type
_entity.pdbx_description
1 polymer ?
#
loop_
_entity_poly.entity_id
_entity_poly.type
_entity_poly.pdbx_seq_one_letter_code
_entity_poly.pdbx_strand_id
1 'polypeptide(L)'
;MRTLIEHRRLRDTSRAGLGLWALVCLFQPLASRAEEPRRIEFPYVHASDLRGILNIFHAFKRACLEQPVSEGLAERILPADYRIVSIGTYVLGNPSAPMTGTRFLSRTGDEEKDRAGGYPLIQLTLPSDKTPDGRCQVTWNRKWDYPPDDLPRIMLSMAGTLNAQISYRLEAILTSVPEDSFLAGENYGVFGEWVTWCWEDQPCAFTVNFVLDKDDGIYMTVTRNTWSLGQTPQ
;
A
#
# COMPACT_ATOMS: atom_id res chain seq x y z
N MET A 1 -29.03 19.74 -35.83
CA MET A 1 -30.00 19.43 -36.90
C MET A 1 -30.17 17.90 -36.91
N ARG A 2 -31.39 17.41 -36.57
CA ARG A 2 -31.86 15.99 -36.50
C ARG A 2 -31.21 15.10 -35.43
N THR A 3 -31.89 14.32 -34.57
CA THR A 3 -33.30 14.06 -34.20
C THR A 3 -33.22 13.16 -32.95
N LEU A 4 -33.73 13.58 -31.78
CA LEU A 4 -34.92 13.01 -31.10
C LEU A 4 -35.15 11.50 -31.28
N ILE A 5 -34.91 10.70 -30.21
CA ILE A 5 -35.71 9.51 -29.89
C ILE A 5 -36.04 9.54 -28.40
N GLU A 6 -37.29 9.91 -28.16
CA GLU A 6 -38.03 9.96 -26.92
C GLU A 6 -38.81 8.65 -26.81
N HIS A 7 -38.61 7.86 -25.75
CA HIS A 7 -39.50 6.74 -25.43
C HIS A 7 -40.03 6.87 -24.00
N ARG A 8 -41.22 7.46 -23.94
CA ARG A 8 -42.25 7.26 -22.90
C ARG A 8 -42.42 5.78 -22.56
N ARG A 9 -42.48 5.47 -21.27
CA ARG A 9 -43.56 4.64 -20.73
C ARG A 9 -43.86 4.99 -19.27
N LEU A 10 -44.82 5.89 -19.13
CA LEU A 10 -45.68 6.02 -17.96
C LEU A 10 -46.41 4.68 -17.74
N ARG A 11 -46.36 4.17 -16.50
CA ARG A 11 -47.42 3.34 -15.93
C ARG A 11 -47.77 3.92 -14.57
N ASP A 12 -48.81 4.75 -14.59
CA ASP A 12 -49.77 4.83 -13.50
C ASP A 12 -50.48 3.49 -13.37
N THR A 13 -50.64 3.00 -12.15
CA THR A 13 -51.95 2.54 -11.63
C THR A 13 -51.83 2.11 -10.17
N SER A 14 -52.51 2.88 -9.31
CA SER A 14 -53.35 2.46 -8.19
C SER A 14 -53.03 1.13 -7.49
N ARG A 15 -52.75 1.22 -6.18
CA ARG A 15 -53.65 0.65 -5.16
C ARG A 15 -53.37 1.25 -3.79
N ALA A 16 -54.31 2.09 -3.37
CA ALA A 16 -54.55 2.41 -1.98
C ALA A 16 -54.87 1.10 -1.23
N GLY A 17 -54.05 0.80 -0.23
CA GLY A 17 -54.26 -0.26 0.74
C GLY A 17 -53.87 0.28 2.10
N LEU A 18 -54.84 0.90 2.78
CA LEU A 18 -54.78 1.23 4.20
C LEU A 18 -54.71 -0.08 4.99
N GLY A 19 -53.50 -0.53 5.29
CA GLY A 19 -53.21 -1.59 6.24
C GLY A 19 -52.47 -1.00 7.43
N LEU A 20 -53.23 -0.64 8.47
CA LEU A 20 -52.72 -0.44 9.83
C LEU A 20 -52.01 -1.74 10.26
N TRP A 21 -50.68 -1.79 10.15
CA TRP A 21 -49.87 -2.82 10.78
C TRP A 21 -48.97 -2.15 11.81
N ALA A 22 -49.09 -2.66 13.03
CA ALA A 22 -48.51 -2.16 14.24
C ALA A 22 -47.02 -1.82 14.07
N LEU A 23 -46.71 -0.57 14.41
CA LEU A 23 -45.37 -0.02 14.54
C LEU A 23 -44.70 -0.63 15.79
N VAL A 24 -44.28 -1.90 15.70
CA VAL A 24 -43.33 -2.46 16.67
C VAL A 24 -41.94 -2.07 16.20
N CYS A 25 -41.50 -0.87 16.58
CA CYS A 25 -40.10 -0.47 16.52
C CYS A 25 -39.31 -1.40 17.46
N LEU A 26 -38.93 -2.58 16.96
CA LEU A 26 -37.83 -3.35 17.50
C LEU A 26 -36.57 -2.50 17.31
N PHE A 27 -36.30 -1.65 18.30
CA PHE A 27 -34.98 -1.11 18.56
C PHE A 27 -34.08 -2.29 18.90
N GLN A 28 -33.68 -3.07 17.89
CA GLN A 28 -32.49 -3.88 18.01
C GLN A 28 -31.35 -2.86 18.14
N PRO A 29 -30.64 -2.80 19.27
CA PRO A 29 -29.39 -2.06 19.29
C PRO A 29 -28.56 -2.66 18.16
N LEU A 30 -28.27 -1.84 17.15
CA LEU A 30 -27.16 -2.07 16.24
C LEU A 30 -25.92 -2.09 17.14
N ALA A 31 -25.69 -3.24 17.76
CA ALA A 31 -24.37 -3.63 18.22
C ALA A 31 -23.58 -3.72 16.93
N SER A 32 -23.04 -2.57 16.53
CA SER A 32 -21.82 -2.46 15.76
C SER A 32 -20.88 -3.46 16.42
N ARG A 33 -20.78 -4.65 15.82
CA ARG A 33 -19.63 -5.52 16.05
C ARG A 33 -18.48 -4.63 15.65
N ALA A 34 -17.77 -4.09 16.63
CA ALA A 34 -16.47 -3.49 16.41
C ALA A 34 -15.68 -4.58 15.68
N GLU A 35 -15.59 -4.44 14.36
CA GLU A 35 -14.88 -5.39 13.54
C GLU A 35 -13.46 -5.39 14.09
N GLU A 36 -13.00 -6.56 14.52
CA GLU A 36 -11.67 -6.66 15.10
C GLU A 36 -10.68 -6.01 14.12
N PRO A 37 -9.79 -5.14 14.62
CA PRO A 37 -8.66 -4.61 13.87
C PRO A 37 -8.10 -5.64 12.89
N ARG A 38 -8.36 -5.46 11.59
CA ARG A 38 -7.83 -6.40 10.59
C ARG A 38 -6.32 -6.20 10.50
N ARG A 39 -5.57 -7.05 11.19
CA ARG A 39 -4.11 -7.11 11.15
C ARG A 39 -3.64 -7.42 9.73
N ILE A 40 -2.43 -6.99 9.40
CA ILE A 40 -1.79 -7.38 8.15
C ILE A 40 -1.24 -8.79 8.30
N GLU A 41 -1.61 -9.65 7.36
CA GLU A 41 -1.01 -10.98 7.19
C GLU A 41 -0.03 -10.93 6.02
N PHE A 42 1.13 -11.56 6.19
CA PHE A 42 2.11 -11.77 5.13
C PHE A 42 2.00 -13.21 4.63
N PRO A 43 1.23 -13.45 3.56
CA PRO A 43 0.91 -14.82 3.12
C PRO A 43 2.11 -15.54 2.49
N TYR A 44 3.16 -14.81 2.11
CA TYR A 44 4.33 -15.38 1.48
C TYR A 44 5.52 -15.41 2.43
N VAL A 45 6.26 -16.51 2.41
CA VAL A 45 7.55 -16.59 3.08
C VAL A 45 8.52 -15.67 2.35
N HIS A 46 9.40 -15.00 3.09
CA HIS A 46 10.50 -14.23 2.52
C HIS A 46 11.63 -15.17 2.06
N ALA A 47 11.29 -16.20 1.28
CA ALA A 47 12.21 -17.14 0.65
C ALA A 47 12.56 -16.68 -0.77
N SER A 48 13.47 -17.39 -1.44
CA SER A 48 14.04 -17.05 -2.76
C SER A 48 13.00 -16.72 -3.83
N ASP A 49 11.77 -17.18 -3.70
CA ASP A 49 10.73 -17.19 -4.74
C ASP A 49 10.17 -15.84 -5.24
N LEU A 50 10.76 -14.69 -4.90
CA LEU A 50 10.34 -13.34 -5.30
C LEU A 50 8.90 -12.95 -4.87
N ARG A 51 8.14 -13.86 -4.25
CA ARG A 51 6.78 -13.59 -3.74
C ARG A 51 6.83 -12.63 -2.55
N GLY A 52 8.00 -12.37 -1.97
CA GLY A 52 8.23 -11.27 -1.04
C GLY A 52 7.78 -9.91 -1.58
N ILE A 53 7.85 -9.68 -2.91
CA ILE A 53 7.30 -8.46 -3.54
C ILE A 53 5.78 -8.36 -3.34
N LEU A 54 5.07 -9.49 -3.38
CA LEU A 54 3.62 -9.51 -3.15
C LEU A 54 3.26 -9.14 -1.70
N ASN A 55 4.14 -9.44 -0.74
CA ASN A 55 3.96 -8.97 0.64
C ASN A 55 4.02 -7.45 0.74
N ILE A 56 4.86 -6.78 -0.07
CA ILE A 56 4.92 -5.31 -0.14
C ILE A 56 3.62 -4.76 -0.69
N PHE A 57 3.13 -5.29 -1.82
CA PHE A 57 1.87 -4.82 -2.40
C PHE A 57 0.71 -5.01 -1.43
N HIS A 58 0.66 -6.15 -0.75
CA HIS A 58 -0.35 -6.42 0.26
C HIS A 58 -0.25 -5.43 1.44
N ALA A 59 0.94 -5.27 2.03
CA ALA A 59 1.14 -4.30 3.11
C ALA A 59 0.80 -2.87 2.68
N PHE A 60 1.24 -2.45 1.49
CA PHE A 60 0.99 -1.10 1.00
C PHE A 60 -0.50 -0.85 0.79
N LYS A 61 -1.23 -1.79 0.17
CA LYS A 61 -2.69 -1.69 0.02
C LYS A 61 -3.39 -1.55 1.37
N ARG A 62 -3.09 -2.45 2.31
CA ARG A 62 -3.75 -2.51 3.63
C ARG A 62 -3.36 -1.36 4.57
N ALA A 63 -2.08 -0.98 4.59
CA ALA A 63 -1.56 0.05 5.49
C ALA A 63 -1.75 1.46 4.94
N CYS A 64 -1.56 1.65 3.64
CA CYS A 64 -1.44 2.97 3.04
C CYS A 64 -2.64 3.36 2.17
N LEU A 65 -3.28 2.44 1.45
CA LEU A 65 -4.36 2.79 0.52
C LEU A 65 -5.75 2.71 1.15
N GLU A 66 -6.02 1.70 1.96
CA GLU A 66 -7.35 1.44 2.50
C GLU A 66 -7.75 2.37 3.67
N GLN A 67 -6.83 3.17 4.21
CA GLN A 67 -7.08 4.02 5.36
C GLN A 67 -6.05 5.17 5.53
N PRO A 68 -6.45 6.30 6.13
CA PRO A 68 -5.52 7.39 6.45
C PRO A 68 -4.61 7.04 7.64
N VAL A 69 -3.46 7.71 7.72
CA VAL A 69 -2.56 7.57 8.88
C VAL A 69 -3.17 8.27 10.08
N SER A 70 -3.26 7.56 11.21
CA SER A 70 -3.86 8.06 12.45
C SER A 70 -3.10 7.54 13.68
N GLU A 71 -3.32 8.14 14.84
CA GLU A 71 -2.62 7.79 16.09
C GLU A 71 -2.79 6.35 16.56
N GLY A 72 -3.83 5.64 16.13
CA GLY A 72 -4.06 4.22 16.48
C GLY A 72 -3.82 3.25 15.33
N LEU A 73 -3.39 3.74 14.16
CA LEU A 73 -3.28 2.91 12.97
C LEU A 73 -2.24 1.79 13.16
N ALA A 74 -1.08 2.13 13.74
CA ALA A 74 0.03 1.20 13.91
C ALA A 74 -0.37 -0.03 14.75
N GLU A 75 -1.08 0.20 15.85
CA GLU A 75 -1.59 -0.85 16.74
C GLU A 75 -2.69 -1.68 16.06
N ARG A 76 -3.52 -1.03 15.24
CA ARG A 76 -4.62 -1.68 14.52
C ARG A 76 -4.13 -2.65 13.45
N ILE A 77 -3.13 -2.26 12.68
CA ILE A 77 -2.64 -3.06 11.53
C ILE A 77 -1.47 -3.96 11.86
N LEU A 78 -0.98 -3.91 13.10
CA LEU A 78 0.23 -4.61 13.54
C LEU A 78 0.23 -6.08 13.10
N PRO A 79 1.16 -6.50 12.21
CA PRO A 79 1.31 -7.90 11.86
C PRO A 79 1.62 -8.75 13.10
N ALA A 80 1.24 -10.04 13.08
CA ALA A 80 1.25 -10.90 14.27
C ALA A 80 2.63 -11.04 14.95
N ASP A 81 3.71 -11.04 14.17
CA ASP A 81 5.09 -11.18 14.62
C ASP A 81 5.91 -9.89 14.51
N TYR A 82 5.22 -8.77 14.33
CA TYR A 82 5.80 -7.45 14.24
C TYR A 82 5.63 -6.67 15.54
N ARG A 83 6.49 -5.68 15.73
CA ARG A 83 6.44 -4.74 16.85
C ARG A 83 6.51 -3.31 16.33
N ILE A 84 5.99 -2.38 17.13
CA ILE A 84 6.09 -0.95 16.85
C ILE A 84 7.37 -0.44 17.48
N VAL A 85 8.23 0.23 16.70
CA VAL A 85 9.46 0.86 17.18
C VAL A 85 9.53 2.32 16.74
N SER A 86 10.26 3.12 17.52
CA SER A 86 10.58 4.50 17.15
C SER A 86 11.72 4.54 16.14
N ILE A 87 11.86 5.67 15.44
CA ILE A 87 12.97 5.88 14.50
C ILE A 87 14.34 5.71 15.18
N GLY A 88 14.49 6.23 16.41
CA GLY A 88 15.76 6.16 17.13
C GLY A 88 16.07 4.74 17.60
N THR A 89 15.06 3.92 17.89
CA THR A 89 15.29 2.50 18.14
C THR A 89 15.69 1.76 16.88
N TYR A 90 14.97 1.98 15.78
CA TYR A 90 15.18 1.24 14.53
C TYR A 90 16.51 1.55 13.85
N VAL A 91 16.86 2.84 13.73
CA VAL A 91 18.03 3.31 12.97
C VAL A 91 19.26 3.42 13.87
N LEU A 92 19.09 3.89 15.12
CA LEU A 92 20.22 4.19 16.01
C LEU A 92 20.41 3.15 17.12
N GLY A 93 19.56 2.12 17.19
CA GLY A 93 19.60 1.11 18.25
C GLY A 93 19.33 1.68 19.65
N ASN A 94 18.70 2.86 19.76
CA ASN A 94 18.39 3.48 21.04
C ASN A 94 16.99 3.06 21.53
N PRO A 95 16.86 2.13 22.50
CA PRO A 95 15.56 1.65 22.97
C PRO A 95 14.77 2.71 23.75
N SER A 96 15.43 3.77 24.22
CA SER A 96 14.81 4.87 24.97
C SER A 96 14.36 6.03 24.08
N ALA A 97 14.50 5.90 22.75
CA ALA A 97 14.12 6.96 21.84
C ALA A 97 12.59 7.18 21.84
N PRO A 98 12.13 8.43 21.96
CA PRO A 98 10.70 8.72 22.05
C PRO A 98 9.97 8.38 20.75
N MET A 99 8.71 7.98 20.86
CA MET A 99 7.83 7.71 19.72
C MET A 99 7.28 9.03 19.16
N THR A 100 8.11 9.80 18.47
CA THR A 100 7.74 11.14 17.97
C THR A 100 7.22 11.09 16.55
N GLY A 101 5.89 11.14 16.38
CA GLY A 101 5.23 11.39 15.09
C GLY A 101 5.42 10.30 14.02
N THR A 102 6.46 9.48 14.08
CA THR A 102 6.74 8.40 13.13
C THR A 102 6.84 7.09 13.89
N ARG A 103 6.16 6.07 13.37
CA ARG A 103 6.13 4.71 13.89
C ARG A 103 6.60 3.76 12.80
N PHE A 104 7.44 2.82 13.19
CA PHE A 104 7.90 1.74 12.32
C PHE A 104 7.31 0.42 12.80
N LEU A 105 6.67 -0.32 11.91
CA LEU A 105 6.28 -1.69 12.16
C LEU A 105 7.39 -2.57 11.60
N SER A 106 8.14 -3.17 12.50
CA SER A 106 9.37 -3.91 12.24
C SER A 106 9.27 -5.29 12.91
N ARG A 107 9.81 -6.33 12.27
CA ARG A 107 9.75 -7.69 12.83
C ARG A 107 10.76 -7.84 13.96
N THR A 108 12.00 -7.42 13.71
CA THR A 108 13.11 -7.58 14.65
C THR A 108 13.34 -6.36 15.54
N GLY A 109 12.84 -5.19 15.13
CA GLY A 109 13.10 -3.89 15.76
C GLY A 109 14.44 -3.27 15.38
N ASP A 110 15.14 -3.84 14.39
CA ASP A 110 16.53 -3.58 14.03
C ASP A 110 16.64 -3.57 12.50
N GLU A 111 17.11 -2.45 11.95
CA GLU A 111 17.15 -2.25 10.50
C GLU A 111 18.01 -3.29 9.78
N GLU A 112 19.16 -3.63 10.36
CA GLU A 112 20.09 -4.56 9.73
C GLU A 112 19.53 -5.99 9.71
N LYS A 113 18.88 -6.40 10.80
CA LYS A 113 18.26 -7.73 10.89
C LYS A 113 17.00 -7.84 10.04
N ASP A 114 16.17 -6.81 9.97
CA ASP A 114 15.01 -6.80 9.07
C ASP A 114 15.45 -6.87 7.61
N ARG A 115 16.50 -6.13 7.25
CA ARG A 115 17.13 -6.21 5.94
C ARG A 115 17.70 -7.59 5.64
N ALA A 116 18.44 -8.18 6.57
CA ALA A 116 19.03 -9.51 6.39
C ALA A 116 17.96 -10.60 6.26
N GLY A 117 16.84 -10.48 6.97
CA GLY A 117 15.70 -11.39 6.89
C GLY A 117 14.75 -11.12 5.71
N GLY A 118 14.93 -10.01 4.99
CA GLY A 118 14.03 -9.58 3.92
C GLY A 118 12.60 -9.32 4.40
N TYR A 119 12.45 -8.71 5.57
CA TYR A 119 11.14 -8.40 6.16
C TYR A 119 10.69 -7.00 5.70
N PRO A 120 9.45 -6.85 5.18
CA PRO A 120 8.89 -5.54 4.87
C PRO A 120 8.86 -4.67 6.11
N LEU A 121 9.26 -3.43 5.97
CA LEU A 121 9.18 -2.37 6.96
C LEU A 121 8.01 -1.45 6.59
N ILE A 122 7.11 -1.18 7.52
CA ILE A 122 6.03 -0.20 7.32
C ILE A 122 6.34 1.04 8.16
N GLN A 123 6.48 2.18 7.51
CA GLN A 123 6.69 3.47 8.15
C GLN A 123 5.42 4.30 8.05
N LEU A 124 4.95 4.75 9.22
CA LEU A 124 3.78 5.62 9.36
C LEU A 124 4.20 6.92 10.04
N THR A 125 4.07 8.04 9.35
CA THR A 125 4.25 9.37 9.92
C THR A 125 2.89 10.03 10.07
N LEU A 126 2.58 10.45 11.30
CA LEU A 126 1.32 11.09 11.66
C LEU A 126 1.07 12.37 10.86
N PRO A 127 -0.21 12.72 10.64
CA PRO A 127 -0.63 14.01 10.13
C PRO A 127 0.06 15.21 10.77
N SER A 128 0.34 16.24 9.96
CA SER A 128 0.87 17.53 10.39
C SER A 128 0.35 18.64 9.48
N ASP A 129 0.57 19.91 9.85
CA ASP A 129 0.19 21.07 9.02
C ASP A 129 0.77 21.00 7.58
N LYS A 130 1.93 20.35 7.41
CA LYS A 130 2.59 20.19 6.10
C LYS A 130 2.12 18.94 5.35
N THR A 131 1.59 17.95 6.06
CA THR A 131 1.20 16.64 5.54
C THR A 131 -0.09 16.21 6.22
N PRO A 132 -1.25 16.76 5.83
CA PRO A 132 -2.51 16.58 6.56
C PRO A 132 -2.98 15.12 6.59
N ASP A 133 -2.59 14.31 5.62
CA ASP A 133 -2.91 12.87 5.60
C ASP A 133 -1.83 11.99 6.24
N GLY A 134 -0.76 12.60 6.76
CA GLY A 134 0.45 11.91 7.16
C GLY A 134 1.21 11.30 5.97
N ARG A 135 2.19 10.44 6.25
CA ARG A 135 2.94 9.69 5.25
C ARG A 135 2.89 8.20 5.58
N CYS A 136 2.67 7.38 4.56
CA CYS A 136 2.73 5.93 4.67
C CYS A 136 3.68 5.37 3.61
N GLN A 137 4.65 4.57 4.05
CA GLN A 137 5.67 3.98 3.20
C GLN A 137 5.88 2.52 3.58
N VAL A 138 6.04 1.66 2.57
CA VAL A 138 6.47 0.27 2.76
C VAL A 138 7.79 0.09 2.04
N THR A 139 8.81 -0.36 2.77
CA THR A 139 10.14 -0.64 2.24
C THR A 139 10.46 -2.12 2.42
N TRP A 140 11.16 -2.69 1.45
CA TRP A 140 11.63 -4.05 1.48
C TRP A 140 12.93 -4.15 0.72
N ASN A 141 13.84 -4.95 1.25
CA ASN A 141 15.11 -5.23 0.63
C ASN A 141 15.51 -6.67 0.87
N ARG A 142 16.30 -7.22 -0.04
CA ARG A 142 16.70 -8.63 0.02
C ARG A 142 17.95 -8.84 -0.81
N LYS A 143 18.95 -9.55 -0.27
CA LYS A 143 20.09 -10.04 -1.07
C LYS A 143 19.67 -11.16 -2.02
N TRP A 144 20.45 -11.35 -3.08
CA TRP A 144 20.31 -12.50 -3.96
C TRP A 144 20.69 -13.81 -3.26
N ASP A 145 19.93 -14.85 -3.54
CA ASP A 145 20.22 -16.24 -3.17
C ASP A 145 20.24 -17.19 -4.38
N TYR A 146 20.29 -16.61 -5.58
CA TYR A 146 20.41 -17.32 -6.86
C TYR A 146 21.88 -17.43 -7.32
N PRO A 147 22.20 -18.40 -8.18
CA PRO A 147 23.51 -18.48 -8.82
C PRO A 147 23.84 -17.18 -9.59
N PRO A 148 25.09 -16.66 -9.53
CA PRO A 148 25.47 -15.42 -10.21
C PRO A 148 25.18 -15.40 -11.72
N ASP A 149 25.28 -16.57 -12.38
CA ASP A 149 25.02 -16.71 -13.81
C ASP A 149 23.53 -16.56 -14.18
N ASP A 150 22.62 -16.79 -13.23
CA ASP A 150 21.18 -16.64 -13.42
C ASP A 150 20.69 -15.20 -13.16
N LEU A 151 21.44 -14.41 -12.39
CA LEU A 151 21.02 -13.07 -11.93
C LEU A 151 20.64 -12.14 -13.08
N PRO A 152 21.43 -11.98 -14.16
CA PRO A 152 21.10 -11.02 -15.22
C PRO A 152 19.73 -11.30 -15.85
N ARG A 153 19.40 -12.58 -16.06
CA ARG A 153 18.12 -13.01 -16.63
C ARG A 153 16.96 -12.77 -15.67
N ILE A 154 17.15 -13.10 -14.39
CA ILE A 154 16.14 -12.87 -13.35
C ILE A 154 15.86 -11.37 -13.22
N MET A 155 16.91 -10.56 -13.12
CA MET A 155 16.82 -9.11 -12.97
C MET A 155 16.08 -8.48 -14.16
N LEU A 156 16.48 -8.81 -15.39
CA LEU A 156 15.83 -8.29 -16.59
C LEU A 156 14.34 -8.69 -16.66
N SER A 157 14.01 -9.96 -16.34
CA SER A 157 12.63 -10.43 -16.34
C SER A 157 11.78 -9.73 -15.27
N MET A 158 12.36 -9.43 -14.11
CA MET A 158 11.68 -8.70 -13.04
C MET A 158 11.44 -7.24 -13.44
N ALA A 159 12.47 -6.55 -13.95
CA ALA A 159 12.35 -5.17 -14.44
C ALA A 159 11.25 -5.05 -15.51
N GLY A 160 11.23 -5.97 -16.48
CA GLY A 160 10.25 -5.97 -17.56
C GLY A 160 8.81 -6.29 -17.15
N THR A 161 8.58 -6.91 -15.98
CA THR A 161 7.23 -7.31 -15.54
C THR A 161 6.68 -6.48 -14.37
N LEU A 162 7.53 -5.69 -13.69
CA LEU A 162 7.16 -4.98 -12.48
C LEU A 162 5.98 -4.03 -12.68
N ASN A 163 6.00 -3.20 -13.74
CA ASN A 163 4.94 -2.22 -13.98
C ASN A 163 3.56 -2.89 -14.17
N ALA A 164 3.52 -4.02 -14.86
CA ALA A 164 2.30 -4.81 -15.01
C ALA A 164 1.83 -5.39 -13.67
N GLN A 165 2.75 -5.86 -12.83
CA GLN A 165 2.42 -6.37 -11.49
C GLN A 165 1.90 -5.26 -10.58
N ILE A 166 2.50 -4.07 -10.58
CA ILE A 166 2.02 -2.91 -9.81
C ILE A 166 0.61 -2.55 -10.23
N SER A 167 0.38 -2.37 -11.54
CA SER A 167 -0.94 -2.03 -12.07
C SER A 167 -2.00 -3.06 -11.69
N TYR A 168 -1.70 -4.35 -11.84
CA TYR A 168 -2.64 -5.42 -11.51
C TYR A 168 -2.91 -5.55 -10.00
N ARG A 169 -1.87 -5.49 -9.16
CA ARG A 169 -1.99 -5.77 -7.71
C ARG A 169 -2.49 -4.59 -6.90
N LEU A 170 -2.16 -3.37 -7.32
CA LEU A 170 -2.56 -2.12 -6.66
C LEU A 170 -3.67 -1.39 -7.41
N GLU A 171 -4.23 -2.00 -8.46
CA GLU A 171 -5.31 -1.43 -9.28
C GLU A 171 -4.95 -0.01 -9.77
N ALA A 172 -3.68 0.16 -10.15
CA ALA A 172 -3.05 1.46 -10.33
C ALA A 172 -2.74 1.77 -11.80
N ILE A 173 -2.70 3.06 -12.10
CA ILE A 173 -2.36 3.63 -13.41
C ILE A 173 -1.03 4.37 -13.27
N LEU A 174 -0.06 4.03 -14.13
CA LEU A 174 1.22 4.75 -14.21
C LEU A 174 0.99 6.14 -14.83
N THR A 175 1.43 7.19 -14.15
CA THR A 175 1.27 8.59 -14.59
C THR A 175 2.58 9.24 -15.03
N SER A 176 3.73 8.73 -14.59
CA SER A 176 5.03 9.19 -15.09
C SER A 176 5.38 8.53 -16.43
N VAL A 177 6.34 9.14 -17.15
CA VAL A 177 6.94 8.49 -18.32
C VAL A 177 7.67 7.22 -17.85
N PRO A 178 7.43 6.05 -18.47
CA PRO A 178 8.19 4.85 -18.14
C PRO A 178 9.67 5.08 -18.38
N GLU A 179 10.51 4.70 -17.43
CA GLU A 179 11.94 4.59 -17.70
C GLU A 179 12.15 3.51 -18.76
N ASP A 180 13.04 3.76 -19.72
CA ASP A 180 13.42 2.75 -20.71
C ASP A 180 14.34 1.72 -20.05
N SER A 181 13.73 0.77 -19.34
CA SER A 181 14.42 -0.26 -18.56
C SER A 181 14.91 -1.45 -19.42
N PHE A 182 14.90 -1.32 -20.76
CA PHE A 182 15.16 -2.45 -21.67
C PHE A 182 16.63 -2.58 -22.10
N LEU A 183 17.53 -1.78 -21.55
CA LEU A 183 18.97 -1.94 -21.77
C LEU A 183 19.55 -2.90 -20.74
N ALA A 184 20.23 -3.95 -21.21
CA ALA A 184 20.94 -4.87 -20.34
C ALA A 184 22.02 -4.10 -19.56
N GLY A 185 21.91 -4.12 -18.24
CA GLY A 185 22.83 -3.44 -17.33
C GLY A 185 23.19 -4.30 -16.15
N GLU A 186 24.22 -3.88 -15.41
CA GLU A 186 24.55 -4.49 -14.12
C GLU A 186 23.46 -4.21 -13.08
N ASN A 187 22.75 -3.08 -13.24
CA ASN A 187 21.68 -2.65 -12.37
C ASN A 187 20.44 -2.23 -13.18
N TYR A 188 19.25 -2.48 -12.63
CA TYR A 188 17.99 -1.98 -13.17
C TYR A 188 17.28 -1.13 -12.12
N GLY A 189 16.93 0.10 -12.48
CA GLY A 189 16.09 0.99 -11.69
C GLY A 189 14.74 1.15 -12.37
N VAL A 190 13.68 1.20 -11.56
CA VAL A 190 12.37 1.65 -11.97
C VAL A 190 11.89 2.66 -10.93
N PHE A 191 11.86 3.93 -11.31
CA PHE A 191 11.10 4.95 -10.61
C PHE A 191 9.80 5.25 -11.37
N GLY A 192 8.67 5.24 -10.67
CA GLY A 192 7.37 5.53 -11.27
C GLY A 192 6.42 6.23 -10.33
N GLU A 193 5.67 7.18 -10.88
CA GLU A 193 4.52 7.81 -10.23
C GLU A 193 3.23 7.12 -10.69
N TRP A 194 2.37 6.82 -9.73
CA TRP A 194 1.17 6.02 -9.94
C TRP A 194 -0.03 6.68 -9.27
N VAL A 195 -1.21 6.41 -9.81
CA VAL A 195 -2.50 6.80 -9.23
C VAL A 195 -3.39 5.57 -9.07
N THR A 196 -4.09 5.50 -7.95
CA THR A 196 -5.10 4.47 -7.64
C THR A 196 -6.21 5.08 -6.78
N TRP A 197 -7.19 4.27 -6.39
CA TRP A 197 -8.23 4.64 -5.44
C TRP A 197 -7.79 4.31 -4.01
N CYS A 198 -8.00 5.26 -3.10
CA CYS A 198 -7.76 5.16 -1.67
C CYS A 198 -9.09 5.06 -0.90
N TRP A 199 -9.02 5.14 0.43
CA TRP A 199 -10.17 5.25 1.31
C TRP A 199 -11.15 6.34 0.84
N GLU A 200 -12.44 6.14 1.16
CA GLU A 200 -13.52 7.06 0.78
C GLU A 200 -13.62 7.33 -0.74
N ASP A 201 -13.17 6.37 -1.55
CA ASP A 201 -13.16 6.45 -3.02
C ASP A 201 -12.43 7.69 -3.55
N GLN A 202 -11.45 8.20 -2.80
CA GLN A 202 -10.63 9.33 -3.22
C GLN A 202 -9.43 8.87 -4.05
N PRO A 203 -9.09 9.58 -5.14
CA PRO A 203 -7.89 9.24 -5.89
C PRO A 203 -6.65 9.63 -5.08
N CYS A 204 -5.68 8.73 -5.03
CA CYS A 204 -4.41 8.98 -4.35
C CYS A 204 -3.24 8.62 -5.25
N ALA A 205 -2.19 9.41 -5.12
CA ALA A 205 -0.95 9.17 -5.81
C ALA A 205 0.05 8.45 -4.91
N PHE A 206 0.92 7.66 -5.53
CA PHE A 206 2.04 7.03 -4.85
C PHE A 206 3.24 6.91 -5.78
N THR A 207 4.42 6.81 -5.18
CA THR A 207 5.67 6.52 -5.89
C THR A 207 6.11 5.10 -5.63
N VAL A 208 6.69 4.48 -6.64
CA VAL A 208 7.43 3.23 -6.53
C VAL A 208 8.87 3.51 -6.92
N ASN A 209 9.79 3.19 -6.03
CA ASN A 209 11.21 3.10 -6.33
C ASN A 209 11.64 1.64 -6.20
N PHE A 210 12.09 1.04 -7.28
CA PHE A 210 12.53 -0.34 -7.33
C PHE A 210 13.90 -0.43 -7.97
N VAL A 211 14.84 -1.04 -7.26
CA VAL A 211 16.23 -1.18 -7.69
C VAL A 211 16.60 -2.67 -7.62
N LEU A 212 17.17 -3.15 -8.70
CA LEU A 212 17.80 -4.45 -8.82
C LEU A 212 19.28 -4.18 -9.02
N ASP A 213 20.06 -4.49 -8.00
CA ASP A 213 21.51 -4.37 -8.03
C ASP A 213 22.12 -5.76 -7.98
N LYS A 214 23.07 -6.05 -8.87
CA LYS A 214 23.65 -7.40 -9.00
C LYS A 214 24.36 -7.86 -7.72
N ASP A 215 24.96 -6.94 -6.98
CA ASP A 215 25.75 -7.24 -5.79
C ASP A 215 24.93 -7.09 -4.50
N ASP A 216 24.04 -6.09 -4.46
CA ASP A 216 23.28 -5.73 -3.26
C ASP A 216 21.88 -6.38 -3.18
N GLY A 217 21.34 -6.87 -4.31
CA GLY A 217 20.05 -7.54 -4.34
C GLY A 217 18.90 -6.69 -4.86
N ILE A 218 17.75 -6.85 -4.22
CA ILE A 218 16.50 -6.16 -4.54
C ILE A 218 16.27 -5.11 -3.46
N TYR A 219 15.90 -3.90 -3.88
CA TYR A 219 15.39 -2.85 -3.02
C TYR A 219 14.09 -2.32 -3.60
N MET A 220 13.06 -2.20 -2.78
CA MET A 220 11.77 -1.68 -3.19
C MET A 220 11.18 -0.79 -2.10
N THR A 221 10.73 0.39 -2.50
CA THR A 221 10.00 1.31 -1.64
C THR A 221 8.75 1.78 -2.37
N VAL A 222 7.60 1.69 -1.69
CA VAL A 222 6.32 2.21 -2.16
C VAL A 222 5.84 3.25 -1.16
N THR A 223 5.63 4.49 -1.61
CA THR A 223 5.29 5.63 -0.75
C THR A 223 4.01 6.27 -1.22
N ARG A 224 3.01 6.37 -0.34
CA ARG A 224 1.81 7.18 -0.61
C ARG A 224 2.21 8.66 -0.56
N ASN A 225 1.92 9.36 -1.64
CA ASN A 225 2.19 10.79 -1.73
C ASN A 225 1.04 11.56 -1.06
N THR A 226 1.33 12.79 -0.62
CA THR A 226 0.35 13.66 0.05
C THR A 226 -0.38 14.59 -0.91
N TRP A 227 -0.21 14.45 -2.23
CA TRP A 227 -0.88 15.31 -3.19
C TRP A 227 -2.22 14.72 -3.65
N SER A 228 -3.24 15.58 -3.68
CA SER A 228 -4.51 15.34 -4.37
C SER A 228 -4.34 15.66 -5.86
N LEU A 229 -4.91 14.84 -6.75
CA LEU A 229 -4.97 15.11 -8.20
C LEU A 229 -5.41 16.58 -8.46
N GLY A 230 -4.49 17.39 -8.99
CA GLY A 230 -4.73 18.82 -9.28
C GLY A 230 -3.72 19.79 -8.68
N GLN A 231 -2.84 19.34 -7.78
CA GLN A 231 -1.68 20.11 -7.35
C GLN A 231 -0.45 19.67 -8.14
N THR A 232 0.12 20.57 -8.94
CA THR A 232 1.40 20.35 -9.60
C THR A 232 2.47 20.12 -8.54
N PRO A 233 3.37 19.14 -8.69
CA PRO A 233 4.55 19.05 -7.83
C PRO A 233 5.29 20.39 -7.85
N GLN A 234 5.54 20.99 -6.68
CA GLN A 234 6.43 22.14 -6.54
C GLN A 234 7.89 21.71 -6.50
#